data_AF-A0A2G9NHS8-F1
#
_entry.id   AF-A0A2G9NHS8-F1
#
_cell.length_a   1.000
_cell.length_b   1.000
_cell.length_c   1.000
_cell.angle_alpha   90.00
_cell.angle_beta   90.00
_cell.angle_gamma   90.00
#
_symmetry.space_group_name_H-M   'P 1'
#
loop_
_entity.id
_entity.type
_entity.pdbx_description
1 polymer ?
#
loop_
_entity_poly.entity_id
_entity_poly.type
_entity_poly.pdbx_seq_one_letter_code
_entity_poly.pdbx_strand_id
1 'polypeptide(L)' 'MTTTIQISDQVKSTLDKMKLMDRETYNDIIERILEDDLELNEKTKKEIIEARKRVRGGKFVSHEEVKRRFGL' A
#
# COMPACT_ATOMS: atom_id res chain seq x y z
N MET A 1 2.99 4.41 -18.62
CA MET A 1 3.85 3.60 -19.50
C MET A 1 4.82 2.84 -18.63
N THR A 2 5.17 1.61 -18.98
CA THR A 2 6.18 0.82 -18.26
C THR A 2 7.50 0.89 -19.00
N THR A 3 8.59 1.06 -18.26
CA THR A 3 9.96 0.97 -18.77
C THR A 3 10.63 -0.27 -18.20
N THR A 4 11.82 -0.62 -18.71
CA THR A 4 12.61 -1.73 -18.17
C THR A 4 13.81 -1.16 -17.43
N ILE A 5 14.12 -1.75 -16.27
CA ILE A 5 15.35 -1.50 -15.53
C ILE A 5 16.11 -2.82 -15.40
N GLN A 6 17.43 -2.73 -15.27
CA GLN A 6 18.28 -3.88 -14.96
C GLN A 6 18.61 -3.86 -13.48
N ILE A 7 18.51 -5.01 -12.81
CA ILE A 7 18.84 -5.19 -11.40
C ILE A 7 19.68 -6.46 -11.24
N SER A 8 20.50 -6.54 -10.19
CA SER A 8 21.25 -7.76 -9.89
C SER A 8 20.34 -8.85 -9.32
N ASP A 9 20.77 -10.11 -9.42
CA ASP A 9 20.05 -11.25 -8.83
C ASP A 9 19.84 -11.09 -7.32
N GLN A 10 20.82 -10.47 -6.64
CA GLN A 10 20.73 -10.17 -5.21
C GLN A 10 19.61 -9.17 -4.92
N VAL A 11 19.50 -8.09 -5.70
CA VAL A 11 18.42 -7.10 -5.53
C VAL A 11 17.07 -7.74 -5.82
N LYS A 12 16.96 -8.53 -6.90
CA LYS A 12 15.72 -9.26 -7.21
C LYS A 12 15.31 -10.19 -6.05
N SER A 13 16.26 -10.96 -5.50
CA SER A 13 15.99 -11.84 -4.36
C SER A 13 15.52 -11.07 -3.12
N THR A 14 16.01 -9.86 -2.91
CA THR A 14 15.56 -9.00 -1.81
C THR A 14 14.13 -8.53 -2.05
N LEU A 15 13.83 -8.04 -3.26
CA LEU A 15 12.47 -7.62 -3.62
C LEU A 15 11.46 -8.77 -3.51
N ASP A 16 11.85 -9.99 -3.88
CA ASP A 16 11.00 -11.19 -3.73
C ASP A 16 10.59 -11.44 -2.27
N LYS A 17 11.50 -11.21 -1.31
CA LYS A 17 11.22 -11.35 0.14
C LYS A 17 10.39 -10.19 0.70
N MET A 18 10.32 -9.06 0.02
CA MET A 18 9.57 -7.88 0.43
C MET A 18 8.10 -7.91 0.01
N LYS A 19 7.67 -8.92 -0.74
CA LYS A 19 6.27 -9.10 -1.13
C LYS A 19 5.40 -9.30 0.10
N LEU A 20 4.39 -8.45 0.28
CA LEU A 20 3.37 -8.60 1.32
C LEU A 20 2.15 -9.39 0.82
N MET A 21 1.97 -9.48 -0.51
CA MET A 21 0.86 -10.18 -1.15
C MET A 21 1.35 -10.96 -2.37
N ASP A 22 0.73 -12.09 -2.67
CA ASP A 22 1.12 -12.95 -3.81
C ASP A 22 1.08 -12.24 -5.16
N ARG A 23 0.18 -11.25 -5.31
CA ARG A 23 -0.06 -10.51 -6.56
C ARG A 23 0.65 -9.16 -6.63
N GLU A 24 1.50 -8.83 -5.68
CA GLU A 24 2.25 -7.57 -5.66
C GLU A 24 3.34 -7.58 -6.75
N THR A 25 3.42 -6.51 -7.53
CA THR A 25 4.43 -6.36 -8.59
C THR A 25 5.72 -5.77 -8.04
N TYR A 26 6.85 -5.96 -8.73
CA TYR A 26 8.09 -5.29 -8.33
C TYR A 26 7.97 -3.77 -8.39
N ASN A 27 7.15 -3.23 -9.30
CA ASN A 27 6.89 -1.80 -9.36
C ASN A 27 6.19 -1.31 -8.09
N ASP A 28 5.18 -2.03 -7.58
CA ASP A 28 4.50 -1.67 -6.32
C ASP A 28 5.49 -1.66 -5.13
N ILE A 29 6.38 -2.66 -5.06
CA ILE A 29 7.41 -2.74 -4.01
C ILE A 29 8.38 -1.57 -4.13
N ILE A 30 8.86 -1.26 -5.34
CA ILE A 30 9.79 -0.17 -5.58
C ILE A 30 9.14 1.18 -5.26
N GLU A 31 7.89 1.40 -5.68
CA GLU A 31 7.13 2.61 -5.33
C GLU A 31 6.99 2.77 -3.82
N ARG A 32 6.68 1.69 -3.09
CA ARG A 32 6.60 1.71 -1.63
C ARG A 32 7.94 2.06 -0.96
N ILE A 33 9.06 1.52 -1.47
CA ILE A 33 10.40 1.84 -0.95
C ILE A 33 10.73 3.32 -1.22
N LEU A 34 10.42 3.79 -2.41
CA LEU A 34 10.69 5.17 -2.82
C LEU A 34 9.80 6.19 -2.09
N GLU A 35 8.61 5.80 -1.62
CA GLU A 35 7.75 6.67 -0.80
C GLU A 35 8.41 7.12 0.52
N ASP A 36 9.39 6.37 1.05
CA ASP A 36 10.12 6.80 2.26
C ASP A 36 11.05 8.00 1.98
N ASP A 37 11.57 8.12 0.76
CA ASP A 37 12.49 9.19 0.33
C ASP A 37 11.82 10.28 -0.52
N LEU A 38 10.60 10.04 -1.00
CA LEU A 38 9.83 10.93 -1.88
C LEU A 38 8.49 11.33 -1.24
N GLU A 39 7.78 12.26 -1.89
CA GLU A 39 6.38 12.53 -1.52
C GLU A 39 5.51 11.30 -1.82
N LEU A 40 4.47 11.07 -1.01
CA LEU A 40 3.49 9.98 -1.20
C LEU A 40 3.08 9.86 -2.68
N ASN A 41 3.05 8.63 -3.17
CA ASN A 41 2.71 8.39 -4.56
C ASN A 41 1.22 8.73 -4.83
N GLU A 42 0.87 8.90 -6.10
CA GLU A 42 -0.46 9.32 -6.50
C GLU A 42 -1.55 8.31 -6.13
N LYS A 43 -1.22 7.02 -6.01
CA LYS A 43 -2.15 5.98 -5.58
C LYS A 43 -2.49 6.16 -4.09
N THR A 44 -1.47 6.28 -3.24
CA THR A 44 -1.62 6.52 -1.80
C THR A 44 -2.38 7.82 -1.52
N LYS A 45 -2.05 8.90 -2.25
CA LYS A 45 -2.79 10.17 -2.18
C LYS A 45 -4.28 9.99 -2.50
N LYS A 46 -4.63 9.25 -3.56
CA LYS A 46 -6.02 8.96 -3.93
C LYS A 46 -6.74 8.14 -2.87
N GLU A 47 -6.10 7.09 -2.34
CA GLU A 47 -6.65 6.24 -1.29
C GLU A 47 -6.96 7.05 -0.01
N ILE A 48 -6.06 7.96 0.38
CA ILE A 48 -6.28 8.88 1.51
C ILE A 48 -7.47 9.81 1.25
N ILE A 49 -7.58 10.39 0.05
CA ILE A 49 -8.70 11.26 -0.32
C ILE A 49 -10.02 10.48 -0.24
N GLU A 50 -10.06 9.26 -0.74
CA GLU A 50 -11.23 8.39 -0.69
C GLU A 50 -11.59 8.01 0.75
N ALA A 51 -10.61 7.63 1.56
CA ALA A 51 -10.80 7.32 2.98
C ALA A 51 -11.39 8.51 3.73
N ARG A 52 -10.87 9.73 3.50
CA ARG A 52 -11.42 10.97 4.09
C ARG A 52 -12.86 11.22 3.65
N LYS A 53 -13.19 11.01 2.37
CA LYS A 53 -14.58 11.11 1.88
C LYS A 53 -15.51 10.11 2.57
N ARG A 54 -15.07 8.86 2.74
CA ARG A 54 -15.84 7.82 3.44
C ARG A 54 -16.11 8.21 4.89
N VAL A 55 -15.10 8.67 5.62
CA VAL A 55 -15.26 9.11 7.02
C VAL A 55 -16.23 10.30 7.11
N ARG A 56 -16.07 11.32 6.26
CA ARG A 56 -17.00 12.47 6.21
C ARG A 56 -18.43 12.07 5.88
N GLY A 57 -18.62 11.05 5.03
CA GLY A 57 -19.92 10.48 4.70
C GLY A 57 -20.48 9.52 5.75
N GLY A 58 -19.88 9.43 6.95
CA GLY A 58 -20.33 8.54 8.02
C GLY A 58 -20.04 7.06 7.79
N LYS A 59 -19.28 6.70 6.73
CA LYS A 59 -18.92 5.32 6.39
C LYS A 59 -17.67 4.87 7.14
N PHE A 60 -17.73 4.88 8.46
CA PHE A 60 -16.69 4.37 9.35
C PHE A 60 -17.31 3.45 10.41
N VAL A 61 -16.49 2.63 11.05
CA VAL A 61 -16.89 1.80 12.20
C VAL A 61 -16.05 2.23 13.40
N SER A 62 -16.68 2.34 14.57
CA SER A 62 -15.95 2.63 15.79
C SER A 62 -15.16 1.40 16.25
N HIS A 63 -14.10 1.62 17.02
CA HIS A 63 -13.32 0.52 17.58
C HIS A 63 -14.16 -0.42 18.45
N GLU A 64 -15.13 0.12 19.21
CA GLU A 64 -16.07 -0.67 20.00
C GLU A 64 -17.00 -1.53 19.14
N GLU A 65 -17.44 -1.01 18.00
CA GLU A 65 -18.29 -1.78 17.08
C GLU A 65 -17.49 -2.89 16.40
N VAL A 66 -16.22 -2.65 16.09
CA VAL A 66 -15.29 -3.69 15.61
C VAL A 66 -15.14 -4.78 16.67
N LYS A 67 -14.86 -4.43 17.93
CA LYS A 67 -14.76 -5.41 19.04
C LYS A 67 -16.01 -6.28 19.15
N ARG A 68 -17.19 -5.65 19.14
CA ARG A 68 -18.47 -6.36 19.19
C ARG A 68 -18.68 -7.33 18.02
N ARG A 69 -18.30 -6.94 16.79
CA ARG A 69 -18.40 -7.78 15.60
C ARG A 69 -17.47 -9.00 15.64
N PHE A 70 -16.32 -8.87 16.30
CA PHE A 70 -15.32 -9.93 16.42
C PHE A 70 -15.36 -10.68 17.78
N GLY A 71 -16.32 -10.36 18.66
CA GLY A 71 -16.48 -11.03 19.96
C GLY A 71 -15.36 -10.73 20.97
N LEU A 72 -14.73 -9.57 20.85
CA LEU A 72 -13.66 -9.07 21.72
C LEU A 72 -14.14 -8.04 22.75
#